data_AF-A0A2P4PQG3-F1
#
_entry.id   AF-A0A2P4PQG3-F1
#
_cell.length_a   1.000
_cell.length_b   1.000
_cell.length_c   1.000
_cell.angle_alpha   90.00
_cell.angle_beta   90.00
_cell.angle_gamma   90.00
#
_symmetry.space_group_name_H-M   'P 1'
#
loop_
_entity.id
_entity.type
_entity.pdbx_description
1 polymer ?
#
loop_
_entity_poly.entity_id
_entity_poly.type
_entity_poly.pdbx_seq_one_letter_code
_entity_poly.pdbx_strand_id
1 'polypeptide(L)'
;MGNRNSAQIRHFRKKKQDNCTIKNTYKFIDGRKYFKNKEWIYPLPVDEEECDRSQLQHFLFHHIWEENFSSPVKQILENGGKVLDVR
;
A
#
# COMPACT_ATOMS: atom_id res chain seq x y z
N MET A 1 -1.55 -28.29 49.65
CA MET A 1 -1.59 -26.82 49.52
C MET A 1 -0.80 -26.43 48.28
N GLY A 2 -1.44 -25.95 47.22
CA GLY A 2 -0.75 -25.62 45.96
C GLY A 2 -1.68 -24.82 45.07
N ASN A 3 -1.74 -23.52 45.30
CA ASN A 3 -2.62 -22.59 44.61
C ASN A 3 -2.01 -22.23 43.24
N ARG A 4 -2.68 -22.55 42.12
CA ARG A 4 -2.24 -22.18 40.76
C ARG A 4 -3.06 -20.99 40.27
N ASN A 5 -2.62 -19.78 40.64
CA ASN A 5 -3.15 -18.57 40.03
C ASN A 5 -2.48 -18.37 38.68
N SER A 6 -3.14 -18.81 37.59
CA SER A 6 -2.71 -18.46 36.23
C SER A 6 -3.04 -17.00 35.96
N ALA A 7 -2.02 -16.13 36.01
CA ALA A 7 -2.16 -14.73 35.62
C ALA A 7 -2.39 -14.63 34.10
N GLN A 8 -3.62 -14.34 33.67
CA GLN A 8 -3.90 -13.91 32.30
C GLN A 8 -3.31 -12.51 32.08
N ILE A 9 -2.18 -12.45 31.39
CA ILE A 9 -1.59 -11.19 30.93
C ILE A 9 -2.49 -10.64 29.82
N ARG A 10 -3.41 -9.74 30.20
CA ARG A 10 -4.17 -8.95 29.23
C ARG A 10 -3.22 -7.90 28.65
N HIS A 11 -2.74 -8.14 27.42
CA HIS A 11 -2.10 -7.10 26.63
C HIS A 11 -3.13 -6.03 26.29
N PHE A 12 -3.32 -5.05 27.18
CA PHE A 12 -4.02 -3.83 26.84
C PHE A 12 -3.17 -3.08 25.82
N ARG A 13 -3.54 -3.20 24.55
CA ARG A 13 -3.03 -2.36 23.48
C ARG A 13 -3.44 -0.93 23.81
N LYS A 14 -2.55 -0.15 24.45
CA LYS A 14 -2.74 1.28 24.65
C LYS A 14 -2.98 1.88 23.27
N LYS A 15 -4.20 2.34 23.00
CA LYS A 15 -4.47 3.19 21.83
C LYS A 15 -3.61 4.43 22.02
N LYS A 16 -2.53 4.51 21.27
CA LYS A 16 -1.72 5.71 21.16
C LYS A 16 -2.61 6.75 20.52
N GLN A 17 -3.02 7.75 21.30
CA GLN A 17 -3.77 8.88 20.78
C GLN A 17 -2.76 9.80 20.10
N ASP A 18 -2.45 9.47 18.85
CA ASP A 18 -1.65 10.32 17.99
C ASP A 18 -2.50 11.52 17.59
N ASN A 19 -2.41 12.60 18.38
CA ASN A 19 -2.86 13.93 17.98
C ASN A 19 -1.98 14.41 16.81
N CYS A 20 -2.25 13.89 15.63
CA CYS A 20 -1.61 14.32 14.40
C CYS A 20 -2.65 15.07 13.56
N THR A 21 -2.16 16.06 12.84
CA THR A 21 -2.84 17.03 11.96
C THR A 21 -3.54 16.37 10.75
N ILE A 22 -4.11 15.18 10.94
CA ILE A 22 -4.72 14.27 9.96
C ILE A 22 -6.24 14.47 9.87
N LYS A 23 -6.84 15.37 10.68
CA LYS A 23 -8.29 15.58 10.71
C LYS A 23 -8.92 15.97 9.36
N ASN A 24 -8.13 16.41 8.37
CA ASN A 24 -8.65 16.90 7.09
C ASN A 24 -8.19 16.14 5.82
N THR A 25 -7.30 15.14 5.93
CA THR A 25 -6.81 14.39 4.75
C THR A 25 -7.74 13.27 4.31
N TYR A 26 -8.59 12.78 5.21
CA TYR A 26 -9.43 11.61 4.97
C TYR A 26 -10.91 11.93 5.19
N LYS A 27 -11.76 11.28 4.40
CA LYS A 27 -13.21 11.28 4.55
C LYS A 27 -13.68 9.85 4.80
N PHE A 28 -14.77 9.70 5.54
CA PHE A 28 -15.42 8.41 5.71
C PHE A 28 -16.69 8.37 4.87
N ILE A 29 -16.86 7.31 4.08
CA ILE A 29 -18.07 7.03 3.31
C ILE A 29 -18.50 5.63 3.74
N ASP A 30 -19.73 5.49 4.23
CA ASP A 30 -20.29 4.22 4.73
C ASP A 30 -19.39 3.49 5.74
N GLY A 31 -18.72 4.25 6.61
CA GLY A 31 -17.80 3.72 7.63
C GLY A 31 -16.39 3.37 7.13
N ARG A 32 -16.16 3.44 5.82
CA ARG A 32 -14.85 3.17 5.18
C ARG A 32 -14.08 4.46 4.92
N LYS A 33 -12.75 4.40 5.07
CA LYS A 33 -11.84 5.55 5.01
C LYS A 33 -11.32 5.77 3.59
N TYR A 34 -11.39 7.01 3.12
CA TYR A 34 -10.93 7.42 1.79
C TYR A 34 -10.11 8.71 1.86
N PHE A 35 -9.21 8.94 0.91
CA PHE A 35 -8.53 10.23 0.77
C PHE A 35 -9.51 11.33 0.32
N LYS A 36 -9.41 12.51 0.92
CA LYS A 36 -10.28 13.66 0.63
C LYS A 36 -9.83 14.42 -0.62
N ASN A 37 -8.53 14.69 -0.75
CA ASN A 37 -7.95 15.39 -1.90
C ASN A 37 -7.35 14.40 -2.90
N LYS A 38 -7.74 14.52 -4.17
CA LYS A 38 -7.17 13.76 -5.29
C LYS A 38 -5.83 14.33 -5.78
N GLU A 39 -5.41 15.49 -5.29
CA GLU A 39 -4.13 16.11 -5.68
C GLU A 39 -2.94 15.49 -4.92
N TRP A 40 -3.19 14.90 -3.75
CA TRP A 40 -2.20 14.27 -2.89
C TRP A 40 -2.55 12.80 -2.71
N ILE A 41 -2.63 12.08 -3.83
CA ILE A 41 -2.89 10.64 -3.82
C ILE A 41 -1.63 9.97 -3.28
N TYR A 42 -1.64 9.62 -2.00
CA TYR A 42 -0.71 8.63 -1.51
C TYR A 42 -1.04 7.32 -2.25
N PRO A 43 -0.10 6.74 -3.00
CA PRO A 43 -0.42 5.63 -3.90
C PRO A 43 -0.64 4.30 -3.18
N LEU A 44 -0.45 4.26 -1.84
CA LEU A 44 -0.65 3.04 -1.09
C LEU A 44 -2.12 2.85 -0.67
N PRO A 45 -2.61 1.60 -0.65
CA PRO A 45 -3.95 1.25 -0.19
C PRO A 45 -4.23 1.74 1.23
N VAL A 46 -5.46 2.19 1.47
CA VAL A 46 -5.93 2.60 2.80
C VAL A 46 -6.43 1.42 3.63
N ASP A 47 -6.95 0.38 2.98
CA ASP A 47 -7.49 -0.83 3.60
C ASP A 47 -7.24 -2.10 2.77
N GLU A 48 -7.68 -3.24 3.32
CA GLU A 48 -7.49 -4.57 2.75
C GLU A 48 -8.20 -4.74 1.40
N GLU A 49 -9.44 -4.25 1.27
CA GLU A 49 -10.16 -4.29 -0.01
C GLU A 49 -9.48 -3.47 -1.12
N GLU A 50 -8.89 -2.30 -0.81
CA GLU A 50 -8.10 -1.56 -1.79
C GLU A 50 -6.79 -2.29 -2.15
N CYS A 51 -6.23 -3.06 -1.20
CA CYS A 51 -5.07 -3.90 -1.43
C CYS A 51 -5.42 -5.03 -2.42
N ASP A 52 -6.50 -5.75 -2.17
CA ASP A 52 -7.00 -6.83 -3.04
C ASP A 52 -7.31 -6.31 -4.45
N ARG A 53 -7.95 -5.14 -4.56
CA ARG A 53 -8.20 -4.49 -5.85
C ARG A 53 -6.89 -4.18 -6.59
N SER A 54 -5.87 -3.71 -5.87
CA SER A 54 -4.56 -3.39 -6.46
C SER A 54 -3.81 -4.65 -6.90
N GLN A 55 -3.90 -5.73 -6.12
CA GLN A 55 -3.35 -7.03 -6.49
C GLN A 55 -4.03 -7.61 -7.73
N LEU A 56 -5.36 -7.60 -7.78
CA LEU A 56 -6.12 -8.05 -8.95
C LEU A 56 -5.74 -7.26 -10.20
N GLN A 57 -5.66 -5.93 -10.08
CA GLN A 57 -5.24 -5.05 -11.17
C GLN A 57 -3.82 -5.39 -11.66
N HIS A 58 -2.89 -5.65 -10.75
CA HIS A 58 -1.54 -6.08 -11.09
C HIS A 58 -1.54 -7.40 -11.89
N PHE A 59 -2.28 -8.43 -11.43
CA PHE A 59 -2.35 -9.71 -12.13
C PHE A 59 -2.99 -9.60 -13.51
N LEU A 60 -4.03 -8.77 -13.66
CA LEU A 60 -4.66 -8.48 -14.95
C LEU A 60 -3.67 -7.87 -15.93
N PHE A 61 -2.92 -6.86 -15.50
CA PHE A 61 -1.91 -6.22 -16.32
C PHE A 61 -0.77 -7.18 -16.69
N HIS A 62 -0.32 -7.99 -15.74
CA HIS A 62 0.66 -9.03 -16.01
C HIS A 62 0.17 -10.01 -17.09
N HIS A 63 -1.10 -10.44 -17.03
CA HIS A 63 -1.69 -11.32 -18.05
C HIS A 63 -1.85 -10.63 -19.41
N ILE A 64 -2.20 -9.34 -19.45
CA ILE A 64 -2.39 -8.60 -20.71
C ILE A 64 -1.05 -8.36 -21.41
N TRP A 65 -0.01 -8.00 -20.65
CA TRP A 65 1.30 -7.69 -21.21
C TRP A 65 2.23 -8.89 -21.34
N GLU A 66 1.90 -10.02 -20.70
CA GLU A 66 2.76 -11.20 -20.55
C GLU A 66 4.17 -10.89 -19.98
N GLU A 67 4.37 -9.67 -19.49
CA GLU A 67 5.62 -9.15 -18.98
C GLU A 67 5.34 -8.21 -17.80
N ASN A 68 6.31 -8.09 -16.90
CA ASN A 68 6.19 -7.20 -15.72
C ASN A 68 6.37 -5.71 -16.06
N PHE A 69 6.97 -5.42 -17.21
CA PHE A 69 7.32 -4.06 -17.61
C PHE A 69 7.40 -3.96 -19.12
N SER A 70 6.75 -2.94 -19.68
CA SER A 70 6.88 -2.58 -21.10
C SER A 70 7.78 -1.35 -21.21
N SER A 71 8.95 -1.54 -21.80
CA SER A 71 9.89 -0.45 -22.06
C SER A 71 9.85 -0.03 -23.53
N PRO A 72 9.59 1.25 -23.85
CA PRO A 72 9.66 1.72 -25.24
C PRO A 72 11.09 1.68 -25.79
N VAL A 73 12.10 1.49 -24.93
CA VAL A 73 13.51 1.45 -25.31
C VAL A 73 14.08 0.03 -25.35
N LYS A 74 13.27 -1.02 -25.14
CA LYS A 74 13.73 -2.43 -25.09
C LYS A 74 14.56 -2.80 -26.33
N GLN A 75 14.01 -2.58 -27.52
CA GLN A 75 14.71 -2.84 -28.79
C GLN A 75 15.96 -1.98 -28.96
N ILE A 76 15.93 -0.72 -28.52
CA ILE A 76 17.08 0.19 -28.63
C ILE A 76 18.22 -0.32 -27.76
N LEU A 77 17.92 -0.78 -26.55
CA LEU A 77 18.91 -1.35 -25.63
C LEU A 77 19.45 -2.70 -26.12
N GLU A 78 18.59 -3.58 -26.63
CA GLU A 78 18.99 -4.86 -27.24
C GLU A 78 19.90 -4.67 -28.46
N ASN A 79 19.69 -3.60 -29.22
CA ASN A 79 20.50 -3.23 -30.38
C ASN A 79 21.77 -2.41 -30.02
N GLY A 80 22.10 -2.26 -28.73
CA GLY A 80 23.32 -1.59 -28.28
C GLY A 80 23.20 -0.07 -28.04
N GLY A 81 22.00 0.40 -27.68
CA GLY A 81 21.74 1.80 -27.34
C GLY A 81 22.62 2.29 -26.18
N LYS A 82 23.14 3.52 -26.31
CA LYS A 82 23.98 4.14 -25.27
C LYS A 82 23.13 4.68 -24.13
N VAL A 83 23.41 4.22 -22.91
CA VAL A 83 22.77 4.69 -21.68
C VAL A 83 23.65 5.77 -21.06
N LEU A 84 23.07 6.94 -20.79
CA LEU A 84 23.72 7.99 -20.02
C LEU A 84 23.54 7.70 -18.53
N ASP A 85 24.65 7.49 -17.83
CA ASP A 85 24.68 7.43 -16.37
C ASP A 85 24.98 8.83 -15.83
N VAL A 86 24.02 9.42 -15.11
CA VAL A 86 24.18 10.75 -14.50
C VAL A 86 24.39 10.53 -13.01
N ARG A 87 25.63 10.74 -12.57
CA ARG A 87 26.01 10.77 -11.15
C ARG A 87 25.67 12.09 -10.49
#